data_AF-A0A4P7QWS3-F1
#
_entry.id   AF-A0A4P7QWS3-F1
#
_cell.length_a   1.000
_cell.length_b   1.000
_cell.length_c   1.000
_cell.angle_alpha   90.00
_cell.angle_beta   90.00
_cell.angle_gamma   90.00
#
_symmetry.space_group_name_H-M   'P 1'
#
loop_
_entity.id
_entity.type
_entity.pdbx_description
1 polymer ?
#
loop_
_entity_poly.entity_id
_entity_poly.type
_entity_poly.pdbx_seq_one_letter_code
_entity_poly.pdbx_strand_id
1 'polypeptide(L)'
;MDEALELNEYLPYSMAAANEQSYLQFLWSAFESNYQQGRYEFASLAFHLLYMSFVSFSIWQIRLARPDVFHMAMVGFRAEDESKITECDSPFKFYEKLRESQIFRFLKLIGCSNTQVGEFAKFVKRRNKIAHPTGTVFFNDQQAIDEEISEMMREVRNIEGHMQPVIIELYQRFLSDSAAAEVLQYGTYGEELTANFVHKAYMSMADLRHCAAFNIALLADHPGQEAIAGLYGEVGALIAIDD
;
A
#
# COMPACT_ATOMS: atom_id res chain seq x y z
N MET A 1 10.79 -4.70 -17.55
CA MET A 1 11.43 -5.11 -16.26
C MET A 1 11.67 -3.93 -15.31
N ASP A 2 12.45 -2.90 -15.67
CA ASP A 2 12.80 -1.81 -14.75
C ASP A 2 11.57 -1.09 -14.15
N GLU A 3 10.56 -0.81 -14.97
CA GLU A 3 9.30 -0.23 -14.47
C GLU A 3 8.55 -1.16 -13.49
N ALA A 4 8.70 -2.49 -13.62
CA ALA A 4 8.11 -3.39 -12.64
C ALA A 4 8.78 -3.19 -11.28
N LEU A 5 10.11 -3.13 -11.25
CA LEU A 5 10.88 -3.00 -10.01
C LEU A 5 10.57 -1.71 -9.24
N GLU A 6 10.14 -0.65 -9.93
CA GLU A 6 9.63 0.58 -9.30
C GLU A 6 8.47 0.30 -8.33
N LEU A 7 7.71 -0.79 -8.50
CA LEU A 7 6.65 -1.16 -7.57
C LEU A 7 7.16 -1.39 -6.13
N ASN A 8 8.43 -1.77 -5.95
CA ASN A 8 9.02 -1.93 -4.62
C ASN A 8 9.02 -0.61 -3.82
N GLU A 9 9.07 0.54 -4.50
CA GLU A 9 9.01 1.85 -3.85
C GLU A 9 7.66 2.10 -3.16
N TYR A 10 6.60 1.44 -3.62
CA TYR A 10 5.22 1.61 -3.15
C TYR A 10 4.73 0.42 -2.32
N LEU A 11 5.50 -0.66 -2.21
CA LEU A 11 5.23 -1.75 -1.29
C LEU A 11 5.84 -1.46 0.09
N PRO A 12 5.35 -2.11 1.17
CA PRO A 12 5.83 -1.82 2.52
C PRO A 12 7.34 -2.01 2.63
N TYR A 13 8.05 -1.00 3.13
CA TYR A 13 9.51 -1.01 3.28
C TYR A 13 9.97 -2.20 4.14
N SER A 14 9.25 -2.42 5.24
CA SER A 14 9.39 -3.62 6.06
C SER A 14 8.05 -3.96 6.73
N MET A 15 7.93 -5.19 7.21
CA MET A 15 6.72 -5.70 7.85
C MET A 15 7.06 -6.39 9.16
N ALA A 16 6.15 -6.29 10.15
CA ALA A 16 6.27 -7.03 11.39
C ALA A 16 6.09 -8.55 11.18
N ALA A 17 5.19 -8.94 10.26
CA ALA A 17 4.82 -10.32 10.03
C ALA A 17 5.69 -10.95 8.93
N ALA A 18 6.58 -11.87 9.33
CA ALA A 18 7.53 -12.52 8.41
C ALA A 18 6.85 -13.31 7.27
N ASN A 19 5.65 -13.84 7.50
CA ASN A 19 4.87 -14.56 6.49
C ASN A 19 4.35 -13.62 5.38
N GLU A 20 3.98 -12.39 5.71
CA GLU A 20 3.55 -11.38 4.73
C GLU A 20 4.73 -10.93 3.85
N GLN A 21 5.91 -10.75 4.45
CA GLN A 21 7.15 -10.51 3.69
C GLN A 21 7.51 -11.69 2.78
N SER A 22 7.43 -12.91 3.30
CA SER A 22 7.67 -14.12 2.50
C SER A 22 6.69 -14.23 1.33
N TYR A 23 5.44 -13.79 1.49
CA TYR A 23 4.45 -13.77 0.43
C TYR A 23 4.82 -12.80 -0.70
N LEU A 24 5.21 -11.55 -0.39
CA LEU A 24 5.64 -10.61 -1.43
C LEU A 24 6.91 -11.09 -2.14
N GLN A 25 7.88 -11.65 -1.42
CA GLN A 25 9.09 -12.23 -2.01
C GLN A 25 8.76 -13.41 -2.94
N PHE A 26 7.80 -14.26 -2.55
CA PHE A 26 7.32 -15.33 -3.41
C PHE A 26 6.70 -14.79 -4.71
N LEU A 27 5.87 -13.75 -4.63
CA LEU A 27 5.27 -13.13 -5.82
C LEU A 27 6.32 -12.51 -6.75
N TRP A 28 7.32 -11.81 -6.19
CA TRP A 28 8.43 -11.27 -6.96
C TRP A 28 9.25 -12.35 -7.65
N SER A 29 9.61 -13.40 -6.92
CA SER A 29 10.34 -14.55 -7.48
C SER A 29 9.54 -15.23 -8.61
N ALA A 30 8.23 -15.36 -8.44
CA ALA A 30 7.35 -15.90 -9.47
C ALA A 30 7.28 -14.98 -10.70
N PHE A 31 7.19 -13.66 -10.50
CA PHE A 31 7.22 -12.69 -11.59
C PHE A 31 8.54 -12.75 -12.38
N GLU A 32 9.67 -12.57 -11.68
CA GLU A 32 11.00 -12.50 -12.30
C GLU A 32 11.35 -13.77 -13.06
N SER A 33 11.17 -14.93 -12.42
CA SER A 33 11.51 -16.21 -13.03
C SER A 33 10.67 -16.51 -14.27
N ASN A 34 9.37 -16.19 -14.26
CA ASN A 34 8.51 -16.37 -15.43
C ASN A 34 8.84 -15.35 -16.52
N TYR A 35 9.11 -14.10 -16.17
CA TYR A 35 9.49 -13.06 -17.12
C TYR A 35 10.79 -13.45 -17.86
N GLN A 36 11.84 -13.83 -17.11
CA GLN A 36 13.14 -14.22 -17.68
C GLN A 36 13.06 -15.45 -18.57
N GLN A 37 12.12 -16.36 -18.31
CA GLN A 37 11.89 -17.57 -19.10
C GLN A 37 10.96 -17.34 -20.30
N GLY A 38 10.51 -16.11 -20.55
CA GLY A 38 9.55 -15.80 -21.62
C GLY A 38 8.13 -16.29 -21.36
N ARG A 39 7.80 -16.64 -20.10
CA ARG A 39 6.47 -17.10 -19.66
C ARG A 39 5.62 -15.91 -19.23
N TYR A 40 5.43 -14.97 -20.13
CA TYR A 40 4.86 -13.65 -19.81
C TYR A 40 3.42 -13.71 -19.28
N GLU A 41 2.61 -14.65 -19.76
CA GLU A 41 1.25 -14.89 -19.24
C GLU A 41 1.26 -15.12 -17.71
N PHE A 42 2.19 -15.95 -17.21
CA PHE A 42 2.33 -16.26 -15.79
C PHE A 42 3.02 -15.13 -15.01
N ALA A 43 3.97 -14.43 -15.65
CA ALA A 43 4.56 -13.24 -15.05
C ALA A 43 3.49 -12.16 -14.80
N SER A 44 2.59 -11.92 -15.76
CA SER A 44 1.47 -10.99 -15.60
C SER A 44 0.55 -11.36 -14.43
N LEU A 45 0.27 -12.65 -14.21
CA LEU A 45 -0.50 -13.10 -13.04
C LEU A 45 0.20 -12.79 -11.71
N ALA A 46 1.50 -13.02 -11.62
CA ALA A 46 2.28 -12.71 -10.42
C ALA A 46 2.32 -11.19 -10.18
N PHE A 47 2.53 -10.39 -11.22
CA PHE A 47 2.55 -8.94 -11.14
C PHE A 47 1.18 -8.35 -10.76
N HIS A 48 0.08 -8.93 -11.26
CA HIS A 48 -1.28 -8.58 -10.82
C HIS A 48 -1.45 -8.76 -9.31
N LEU A 49 -0.93 -9.85 -8.73
CA LEU A 49 -1.03 -10.06 -7.28
C LEU A 49 -0.19 -9.04 -6.49
N LEU A 50 0.97 -8.62 -7.00
CA LEU A 50 1.74 -7.52 -6.41
C LEU A 50 0.97 -6.21 -6.45
N TYR A 51 0.34 -5.89 -7.59
CA TYR A 51 -0.53 -4.72 -7.72
C TYR A 51 -1.72 -4.75 -6.76
N MET A 52 -2.40 -5.89 -6.63
CA MET A 52 -3.49 -6.04 -5.66
C MET A 52 -3.01 -5.96 -4.21
N SER A 53 -1.76 -6.35 -3.92
CA SER A 53 -1.14 -6.18 -2.61
C SER A 53 -0.94 -4.69 -2.29
N PHE A 54 -0.36 -3.92 -3.23
CA PHE A 54 -0.25 -2.46 -3.13
C PHE A 54 -1.61 -1.82 -2.82
N VAL A 55 -2.65 -2.15 -3.60
CA VAL A 55 -4.01 -1.62 -3.39
C VAL A 55 -4.52 -1.94 -2.00
N SER A 56 -4.31 -3.16 -1.49
CA SER A 56 -4.73 -3.53 -0.13
C SER A 56 -4.01 -2.72 0.95
N PHE A 57 -2.71 -2.46 0.79
CA PHE A 57 -1.97 -1.60 1.71
C PHE A 57 -2.50 -0.16 1.69
N SER A 58 -2.79 0.40 0.50
CA SER A 58 -3.41 1.72 0.40
C SER A 58 -4.77 1.78 1.10
N ILE A 59 -5.63 0.76 0.93
CA ILE A 59 -6.94 0.72 1.61
C ILE A 59 -6.77 0.57 3.13
N TRP A 60 -5.76 -0.17 3.58
CA TRP A 60 -5.43 -0.28 5.00
C TRP A 60 -5.02 1.06 5.59
N GLN A 61 -4.16 1.82 4.91
CA GLN A 61 -3.77 3.17 5.31
C GLN A 61 -4.98 4.10 5.38
N ILE A 62 -5.90 4.05 4.40
CA ILE A 62 -7.16 4.83 4.45
C ILE A 62 -7.98 4.45 5.69
N ARG A 63 -8.10 3.16 6.00
CA ARG A 63 -8.82 2.67 7.19
C ARG A 63 -8.23 3.23 8.48
N LEU A 64 -6.90 3.25 8.59
CA LEU A 64 -6.21 3.77 9.77
C LEU A 64 -6.33 5.29 9.89
N ALA A 65 -6.21 6.00 8.77
CA ALA A 65 -6.27 7.46 8.76
C ALA A 65 -7.67 7.94 9.12
N ARG A 66 -8.70 7.36 8.48
CA ARG A 66 -10.08 7.85 8.52
C ARG A 66 -11.05 6.77 8.99
N PRO A 67 -10.93 6.27 10.23
CA PRO A 67 -11.70 5.12 10.71
C PRO A 67 -13.21 5.34 10.65
N ASP A 68 -13.70 6.53 11.03
CA ASP A 68 -15.14 6.83 11.01
C ASP A 68 -15.70 6.85 9.59
N VAL A 69 -14.98 7.47 8.66
CA VAL A 69 -15.38 7.55 7.25
C VAL A 69 -15.32 6.16 6.60
N PHE A 70 -14.32 5.36 6.95
CA PHE A 70 -14.20 3.98 6.50
C PHE A 70 -15.35 3.12 7.03
N HIS A 71 -15.71 3.26 8.31
CA HIS A 71 -16.87 2.58 8.90
C HIS A 71 -18.18 3.02 8.21
N MET A 72 -18.37 4.31 7.93
CA MET A 72 -19.53 4.78 7.17
C MET A 72 -19.58 4.19 5.75
N ALA A 73 -18.43 3.92 5.14
CA ALA A 73 -18.36 3.25 3.83
C ALA A 73 -18.78 1.78 3.86
N MET A 74 -18.89 1.17 5.05
CA MET A 74 -19.44 -0.19 5.23
C MET A 74 -20.97 -0.24 5.08
N VAL A 75 -21.67 0.91 5.08
CA VAL A 75 -23.13 0.93 4.94
C VAL A 75 -23.55 0.24 3.62
N GLY A 76 -24.33 -0.83 3.76
CA GLY A 76 -24.79 -1.67 2.65
C GLY A 76 -24.06 -3.00 2.50
N PHE A 77 -22.99 -3.25 3.27
CA PHE A 77 -22.46 -4.59 3.48
C PHE A 77 -23.37 -5.39 4.43
N ARG A 78 -23.28 -6.72 4.37
CA ARG A 78 -23.94 -7.58 5.37
C ARG A 78 -23.16 -7.46 6.68
N ALA A 79 -23.83 -7.49 7.83
CA ALA A 79 -23.19 -7.32 9.13
C ALA A 79 -22.00 -8.28 9.37
N GLU A 80 -22.10 -9.52 8.87
CA GLU A 80 -21.00 -10.50 8.95
C GLU A 80 -19.78 -10.16 8.08
N ASP A 81 -20.00 -9.45 6.97
CA ASP A 81 -18.94 -9.04 6.05
C ASP A 81 -18.30 -7.75 6.55
N GLU A 82 -19.12 -6.81 7.05
CA GLU A 82 -18.67 -5.58 7.73
C GLU A 82 -17.69 -5.89 8.85
N SER A 83 -18.10 -6.68 9.86
CA SER A 83 -17.24 -7.04 11.00
C SER A 83 -15.91 -7.66 10.55
N LYS A 84 -15.93 -8.56 9.57
CA LYS A 84 -14.69 -9.19 9.05
C LYS A 84 -13.79 -8.23 8.28
N ILE A 85 -14.33 -7.20 7.64
CA ILE A 85 -13.54 -6.18 6.94
C ILE A 85 -13.00 -5.15 7.95
N THR A 86 -13.79 -4.75 8.93
CA THR A 86 -13.39 -3.72 9.91
C THR A 86 -12.43 -4.26 10.95
N GLU A 87 -12.60 -5.50 11.40
CA GLU A 87 -11.82 -6.11 12.49
C GLU A 87 -10.61 -6.92 12.00
N CYS A 88 -10.35 -6.99 10.70
CA CYS A 88 -9.19 -7.72 10.21
C CYS A 88 -7.87 -7.07 10.69
N ASP A 89 -6.92 -7.94 11.01
CA ASP A 89 -5.58 -7.62 11.53
C ASP A 89 -4.52 -7.55 10.43
N SER A 90 -4.91 -7.79 9.17
CA SER A 90 -4.02 -7.75 8.00
C SER A 90 -4.76 -7.24 6.76
N PRO A 91 -4.09 -6.47 5.88
CA PRO A 91 -4.62 -6.00 4.60
C PRO A 91 -4.97 -7.14 3.64
N PHE A 92 -4.33 -8.31 3.77
CA PHE A 92 -4.61 -9.46 2.91
C PHE A 92 -5.96 -10.11 3.22
N LYS A 93 -6.47 -9.96 4.45
CA LYS A 93 -7.76 -10.52 4.88
C LYS A 93 -8.96 -9.79 4.27
N PHE A 94 -8.78 -8.61 3.67
CA PHE A 94 -9.85 -7.93 2.93
C PHE A 94 -10.48 -8.83 1.86
N TYR A 95 -9.67 -9.65 1.18
CA TYR A 95 -10.14 -10.53 0.11
C TYR A 95 -10.92 -11.76 0.60
N GLU A 96 -10.99 -12.03 1.90
CA GLU A 96 -11.88 -13.09 2.43
C GLU A 96 -13.35 -12.77 2.19
N LYS A 97 -13.70 -11.47 2.14
CA LYS A 97 -15.08 -10.98 1.99
C LYS A 97 -15.28 -10.02 0.81
N LEU A 98 -14.23 -9.35 0.35
CA LEU A 98 -14.29 -8.48 -0.80
C LEU A 98 -13.87 -9.21 -2.07
N ARG A 99 -14.64 -9.03 -3.14
CA ARG A 99 -14.14 -9.31 -4.49
C ARG A 99 -13.07 -8.28 -4.85
N GLU A 100 -12.08 -8.66 -5.66
CA GLU A 100 -10.99 -7.76 -6.09
C GLU A 100 -11.49 -6.43 -6.68
N SER A 101 -12.54 -6.43 -7.50
CA SER A 101 -13.06 -5.17 -8.04
C SER A 101 -13.76 -4.29 -6.99
N GLN A 102 -14.22 -4.86 -5.87
CA GLN A 102 -14.91 -4.12 -4.82
C GLN A 102 -13.94 -3.32 -3.95
N ILE A 103 -12.70 -3.79 -3.75
CA ILE A 103 -11.72 -3.09 -2.90
C ILE A 103 -11.41 -1.68 -3.42
N PHE A 104 -11.37 -1.49 -4.74
CA PHE A 104 -11.12 -0.17 -5.35
C PHE A 104 -12.19 0.87 -5.02
N ARG A 105 -13.40 0.47 -4.60
CA ARG A 105 -14.45 1.43 -4.20
C ARG A 105 -14.04 2.25 -2.97
N PHE A 106 -13.13 1.75 -2.14
CA PHE A 106 -12.60 2.48 -0.99
C PHE A 106 -11.71 3.67 -1.39
N LEU A 107 -11.15 3.68 -2.59
CA LEU A 107 -10.40 4.84 -3.11
C LEU A 107 -11.30 6.07 -3.30
N LYS A 108 -12.62 5.92 -3.29
CA LYS A 108 -13.53 7.07 -3.30
C LYS A 108 -13.44 7.88 -2.01
N LEU A 109 -12.97 7.29 -0.91
CA LEU A 109 -12.76 7.96 0.38
C LEU A 109 -11.61 8.96 0.37
N ILE A 110 -10.78 8.92 -0.67
CA ILE A 110 -9.65 9.83 -0.90
C ILE A 110 -9.86 10.72 -2.13
N GLY A 111 -11.08 10.77 -2.68
CA GLY A 111 -11.43 11.68 -3.77
C GLY A 111 -11.40 11.07 -5.17
N CYS A 112 -11.12 9.77 -5.32
CA CYS A 112 -11.17 9.13 -6.64
C CYS A 112 -12.60 9.07 -7.19
N SER A 113 -12.76 9.47 -8.45
CA SER A 113 -14.03 9.38 -9.19
C SER A 113 -14.37 7.93 -9.57
N ASN A 114 -15.63 7.71 -9.97
CA ASN A 114 -16.05 6.39 -10.49
C ASN A 114 -15.24 5.97 -11.73
N THR A 115 -14.85 6.93 -12.58
CA THR A 115 -14.04 6.66 -13.77
C THR A 115 -12.67 6.15 -13.36
N GLN A 116 -11.99 6.84 -12.44
CA GLN A 116 -10.68 6.41 -11.92
C GLN A 116 -10.75 5.03 -11.27
N VAL A 117 -11.74 4.79 -10.41
CA VAL A 117 -11.97 3.46 -9.81
C VAL A 117 -12.19 2.38 -10.87
N GLY A 118 -12.89 2.71 -11.96
CA GLY A 118 -13.06 1.81 -13.10
C GLY A 118 -11.76 1.49 -13.82
N GLU A 119 -10.90 2.49 -14.01
CA GLU A 119 -9.56 2.32 -14.60
C GLU A 119 -8.66 1.47 -13.72
N PHE A 120 -8.63 1.69 -12.41
CA PHE A 120 -7.83 0.89 -11.49
C PHE A 120 -8.29 -0.58 -11.44
N ALA A 121 -9.60 -0.80 -11.47
CA ALA A 121 -10.18 -2.16 -11.43
C ALA A 121 -10.12 -2.91 -12.77
N LYS A 122 -9.69 -2.28 -13.88
CA LYS A 122 -9.72 -2.93 -15.21
C LYS A 122 -8.78 -4.14 -15.29
N PHE A 123 -7.67 -4.11 -14.55
CA PHE A 123 -6.69 -5.20 -14.51
C PHE A 123 -7.27 -6.49 -13.90
N VAL A 124 -8.21 -6.39 -12.96
CA VAL A 124 -8.95 -7.55 -12.42
C VAL A 124 -9.70 -8.28 -13.54
N LYS A 125 -10.36 -7.53 -14.44
CA LYS A 125 -11.09 -8.12 -15.56
C LYS A 125 -10.13 -8.75 -16.58
N ARG A 126 -8.99 -8.11 -16.83
CA ARG A 126 -7.96 -8.62 -17.74
C ARG A 126 -7.34 -9.92 -17.19
N ARG A 127 -6.93 -9.92 -15.92
CA ARG A 127 -6.47 -11.11 -15.20
C ARG A 127 -7.45 -12.26 -15.27
N ASN A 128 -8.75 -12.02 -15.07
CA ASN A 128 -9.75 -13.08 -15.16
C ASN A 128 -9.76 -13.74 -16.55
N LYS A 129 -9.57 -12.98 -17.65
CA LYS A 129 -9.50 -13.56 -19.00
C LYS A 129 -8.29 -14.46 -19.20
N ILE A 130 -7.13 -14.04 -18.66
CA ILE A 130 -5.84 -14.76 -18.71
C ILE A 130 -5.91 -16.06 -17.91
N ALA A 131 -6.51 -16.02 -16.71
CA ALA A 131 -6.58 -17.19 -15.82
C ALA A 131 -7.61 -18.25 -16.26
N HIS A 132 -8.51 -17.93 -17.20
CA HIS A 132 -9.48 -18.89 -17.72
C HIS A 132 -8.88 -19.76 -18.83
N PRO A 133 -9.17 -21.07 -18.88
CA PRO A 133 -8.66 -22.00 -19.90
C PRO A 133 -9.36 -21.78 -21.24
N THR A 134 -9.12 -20.63 -21.86
CA THR A 134 -9.74 -20.20 -23.12
C THR A 134 -8.94 -20.64 -24.35
N GLY A 135 -7.73 -21.17 -24.14
CA GLY A 135 -6.79 -21.52 -25.21
C GLY A 135 -6.12 -20.31 -25.87
N THR A 136 -6.35 -19.10 -25.36
CA THR A 136 -5.73 -17.86 -25.86
C THR A 136 -4.60 -17.44 -24.92
N VAL A 137 -3.44 -17.09 -25.49
CA VAL A 137 -2.31 -16.48 -24.76
C VAL A 137 -2.27 -15.02 -25.15
N PHE A 138 -2.42 -14.12 -24.17
CA PHE A 138 -2.49 -12.67 -24.40
C PHE A 138 -1.11 -12.03 -24.39
N PHE A 139 -0.16 -12.60 -23.65
CA PHE A 139 1.22 -12.12 -23.56
C PHE A 139 2.16 -13.12 -24.21
N ASN A 140 2.24 -13.05 -25.53
CA ASN A 140 3.06 -13.92 -26.37
C ASN A 140 4.46 -13.34 -26.66
N ASP A 141 4.69 -12.07 -26.36
CA ASP A 141 5.99 -11.41 -26.46
C ASP A 141 6.24 -10.47 -25.28
N GLN A 142 7.49 -10.00 -25.19
CA GLN A 142 7.94 -9.14 -24.09
C GLN A 142 7.28 -7.77 -24.15
N GLN A 143 7.02 -7.25 -25.36
CA GLN A 143 6.45 -5.93 -25.54
C GLN A 143 5.04 -5.86 -24.92
N ALA A 144 4.22 -6.88 -25.16
CA ALA A 144 2.86 -6.93 -24.64
C ALA A 144 2.80 -6.89 -23.10
N ILE A 145 3.70 -7.61 -22.41
CA ILE A 145 3.75 -7.57 -20.94
C ILE A 145 4.38 -6.28 -20.42
N ASP A 146 5.40 -5.75 -21.09
CA ASP A 146 6.00 -4.47 -20.69
C ASP A 146 4.96 -3.35 -20.78
N GLU A 147 4.13 -3.30 -21.84
CA GLU A 147 3.01 -2.35 -21.96
C GLU A 147 1.96 -2.52 -20.85
N GLU A 148 1.66 -3.76 -20.44
CA GLU A 148 0.76 -4.06 -19.31
C GLU A 148 1.32 -3.51 -17.98
N ILE A 149 2.60 -3.78 -17.71
CA ILE A 149 3.30 -3.32 -16.52
C ILE A 149 3.31 -1.79 -16.49
N SER A 150 3.65 -1.14 -17.60
CA SER A 150 3.61 0.32 -17.72
C SER A 150 2.22 0.89 -17.41
N GLU A 151 1.17 0.23 -17.91
CA GLU A 151 -0.21 0.64 -17.66
C GLU A 151 -0.56 0.52 -16.16
N MET A 152 -0.21 -0.61 -15.54
CA MET A 152 -0.44 -0.85 -14.12
C MET A 152 0.33 0.13 -13.24
N MET A 153 1.61 0.38 -13.54
CA MET A 153 2.46 1.31 -12.80
C MET A 153 2.02 2.77 -12.92
N ARG A 154 1.46 3.16 -14.07
CA ARG A 154 0.78 4.46 -14.18
C ARG A 154 -0.38 4.57 -13.21
N GLU A 155 -1.17 3.51 -13.04
CA GLU A 155 -2.28 3.52 -12.08
C GLU A 155 -1.80 3.46 -10.63
N VAL A 156 -0.67 2.79 -10.33
CA VAL A 156 0.01 2.86 -9.02
C VAL A 156 0.35 4.30 -8.67
N ARG A 157 1.05 5.01 -9.56
CA ARG A 157 1.37 6.44 -9.39
C ARG A 157 0.14 7.32 -9.23
N ASN A 158 -0.92 7.03 -9.99
CA ASN A 158 -2.18 7.76 -9.86
C ASN A 158 -2.81 7.56 -8.48
N ILE A 159 -2.84 6.33 -7.96
CA ILE A 159 -3.35 6.03 -6.63
C ILE A 159 -2.49 6.73 -5.57
N GLU A 160 -1.16 6.65 -5.70
CA GLU A 160 -0.23 7.28 -4.76
C GLU A 160 -0.45 8.79 -4.64
N GLY A 161 -0.67 9.47 -5.77
CA GLY A 161 -0.99 10.90 -5.77
C GLY A 161 -2.26 11.27 -4.96
N HIS A 162 -3.25 10.37 -4.88
CA HIS A 162 -4.42 10.55 -3.99
C HIS A 162 -4.17 10.10 -2.56
N MET A 163 -3.19 9.23 -2.33
CA MET A 163 -2.82 8.74 -1.01
C MET A 163 -2.01 9.76 -0.21
N GLN A 164 -1.23 10.64 -0.86
CA GLN A 164 -0.39 11.61 -0.17
C GLN A 164 -1.08 12.34 1.02
N PRO A 165 -2.31 12.90 0.91
CA PRO A 165 -2.98 13.52 2.06
C PRO A 165 -3.29 12.54 3.21
N VAL A 166 -3.57 11.27 2.90
CA VAL A 166 -3.80 10.20 3.88
C VAL A 166 -2.51 9.87 4.63
N ILE A 167 -1.39 9.77 3.91
CA ILE A 167 -0.08 9.49 4.49
C ILE A 167 0.33 10.61 5.46
N ILE A 168 0.16 11.87 5.06
CA ILE A 168 0.44 13.02 5.93
C ILE A 168 -0.47 13.03 7.16
N GLU A 169 -1.76 12.68 7.02
CA GLU A 169 -2.69 12.57 8.15
C GLU A 169 -2.24 11.49 9.16
N LEU A 170 -1.83 10.32 8.67
CA LEU A 170 -1.26 9.26 9.51
C LEU A 170 0.01 9.70 10.21
N TYR A 171 0.90 10.38 9.49
CA TYR A 171 2.18 10.81 10.04
C TYR A 171 2.00 11.87 11.13
N GLN A 172 1.15 12.87 10.90
CA GLN A 172 0.81 13.88 11.90
C GLN A 172 0.23 13.26 13.18
N ARG A 173 -0.68 12.30 13.02
CA ARG A 173 -1.27 11.58 14.17
C ARG A 173 -0.21 10.80 14.92
N PHE A 174 0.63 10.03 14.22
CA PHE A 174 1.74 9.29 14.82
C PHE A 174 2.67 10.20 15.63
N LEU A 175 3.15 11.30 15.03
CA LEU A 175 4.04 12.25 15.72
C LEU A 175 3.38 12.84 16.98
N SER A 176 2.11 13.22 16.88
CA SER A 176 1.39 13.84 17.99
C SER A 176 1.12 12.84 19.11
N ASP A 177 0.64 11.64 18.78
CA ASP A 177 0.30 10.59 19.74
C ASP A 177 1.56 10.07 20.46
N SER A 178 2.64 9.81 19.73
CA SER A 178 3.91 9.38 20.32
C SER A 178 4.55 10.46 21.18
N ALA A 179 4.42 11.74 20.80
CA ALA A 179 4.95 12.86 21.58
C ALA A 179 4.10 13.22 22.81
N ALA A 180 2.82 12.86 22.82
CA ALA A 180 1.93 13.02 23.96
C ALA A 180 2.07 11.89 24.99
N ALA A 181 2.69 10.76 24.62
CA ALA A 181 2.92 9.65 25.53
C ALA A 181 3.93 10.03 26.63
N GLU A 182 3.59 9.75 27.89
CA GLU A 182 4.51 9.98 29.03
C GLU A 182 5.80 9.14 28.91
N VAL A 183 5.69 7.96 28.30
CA VAL A 183 6.80 7.06 27.99
C VAL A 183 6.53 6.47 26.61
N LEU A 184 7.59 6.40 25.78
CA LEU A 184 7.54 5.70 24.50
C LEU A 184 7.16 4.23 24.70
N GLN A 185 6.52 3.63 23.70
CA GLN A 185 6.19 2.20 23.76
C GLN A 185 7.44 1.35 23.54
N TYR A 186 8.42 1.88 22.82
CA TYR A 186 9.71 1.26 22.52
C TYR A 186 10.90 2.09 23.01
N GLY A 187 12.08 1.48 23.08
CA GLY A 187 13.24 2.06 23.78
C GLY A 187 13.91 3.22 23.05
N THR A 188 13.70 3.34 21.74
CA THR A 188 14.29 4.39 20.89
C THR A 188 13.26 4.95 19.91
N TYR A 189 13.50 6.15 19.39
CA TYR A 189 12.66 6.73 18.34
C TYR A 189 12.64 5.88 17.07
N GLY A 190 13.75 5.24 16.70
CA GLY A 190 13.82 4.36 15.53
C GLY A 190 12.95 3.11 15.70
N GLU A 191 12.97 2.48 16.88
CA GLU A 191 12.08 1.35 17.19
C GLU A 191 10.62 1.77 17.26
N GLU A 192 10.33 2.93 17.86
CA GLU A 192 8.99 3.51 17.93
C GLU A 192 8.44 3.79 16.52
N LEU A 193 9.23 4.44 15.65
CA LEU A 193 8.88 4.68 14.25
C LEU A 193 8.63 3.36 13.51
N THR A 194 9.54 2.39 13.64
CA THR A 194 9.44 1.12 12.93
C THR A 194 8.18 0.35 13.33
N ALA A 195 7.97 0.15 14.63
CA ALA A 195 6.86 -0.66 15.11
C ALA A 195 5.51 0.07 15.01
N ASN A 196 5.45 1.34 15.42
CA ASN A 196 4.18 2.05 15.57
C ASN A 196 3.73 2.80 14.32
N PHE A 197 4.63 3.04 13.37
CA PHE A 197 4.29 3.71 12.12
C PHE A 197 4.54 2.83 10.91
N VAL A 198 5.79 2.41 10.67
CA VAL A 198 6.16 1.64 9.45
C VAL A 198 5.38 0.33 9.38
N HIS A 199 5.42 -0.49 10.43
CA HIS A 199 4.76 -1.80 10.44
C HIS A 199 3.24 -1.70 10.59
N LYS A 200 2.74 -0.87 11.51
CA LYS A 200 1.29 -0.74 11.74
C LYS A 200 0.55 -0.18 10.51
N ALA A 201 1.14 0.79 9.81
CA ALA A 201 0.54 1.42 8.65
C ALA A 201 1.06 0.89 7.32
N TYR A 202 1.95 -0.11 7.33
CA TYR A 202 2.54 -0.70 6.12
C TYR A 202 3.20 0.35 5.22
N MET A 203 3.98 1.26 5.81
CA MET A 203 4.59 2.38 5.08
C MET A 203 5.61 1.88 4.05
N SER A 204 5.47 2.36 2.82
CA SER A 204 6.42 2.20 1.73
C SER A 204 7.53 3.24 1.77
N MET A 205 8.56 3.09 0.94
CA MET A 205 9.60 4.12 0.83
C MET A 205 9.04 5.41 0.22
N ALA A 206 8.12 5.32 -0.75
CA ALA A 206 7.40 6.47 -1.30
C ALA A 206 6.65 7.24 -0.19
N ASP A 207 5.94 6.53 0.69
CA ASP A 207 5.23 7.13 1.84
C ASP A 207 6.20 7.87 2.77
N LEU A 208 7.35 7.25 3.10
CA LEU A 208 8.36 7.84 3.97
C LEU A 208 8.96 9.11 3.36
N ARG A 209 9.19 9.15 2.04
CA ARG A 209 9.64 10.37 1.35
C ARG A 209 8.61 11.49 1.44
N HIS A 210 7.31 11.19 1.40
CA HIS A 210 6.28 12.19 1.69
C HIS A 210 6.34 12.69 3.14
N CYS A 211 6.59 11.79 4.10
CA CYS A 211 6.75 12.15 5.51
C CYS A 211 7.98 13.05 5.74
N ALA A 212 9.11 12.77 5.10
CA ALA A 212 10.31 13.60 5.19
C ALA A 212 10.20 14.96 4.51
N ALA A 213 9.22 15.13 3.62
CA ALA A 213 8.87 16.43 3.04
C ALA A 213 7.88 17.23 3.91
N PHE A 214 7.38 16.65 5.01
CA PHE A 214 6.42 17.30 5.88
C PHE A 214 7.03 18.52 6.58
N ASN A 215 6.31 19.65 6.57
CA ASN A 215 6.74 20.85 7.28
C ASN A 215 6.52 20.70 8.79
N ILE A 216 7.53 20.16 9.49
CA ILE A 216 7.50 19.94 10.94
C ILE A 216 7.30 21.23 11.75
N ALA A 217 7.59 22.42 11.18
CA ALA A 217 7.37 23.70 11.86
C ALA A 217 5.89 23.96 12.18
N LEU A 218 4.96 23.28 11.50
CA LEU A 218 3.53 23.32 11.83
C LEU A 218 3.22 22.74 13.22
N LEU A 219 4.15 21.98 13.81
CA LEU A 219 4.04 21.35 15.14
C LEU A 219 4.96 22.02 16.18
N ALA A 220 5.51 23.20 15.89
CA ALA A 220 6.48 23.87 16.77
C ALA A 220 5.92 24.20 18.16
N ASP A 221 4.63 24.50 18.27
CA ASP A 221 3.97 24.83 19.53
C ASP A 221 3.49 23.59 20.32
N HIS A 222 3.76 22.38 19.81
CA HIS A 222 3.36 21.15 20.50
C HIS A 222 4.22 20.92 21.76
N PRO A 223 3.62 20.58 22.92
CA PRO A 223 4.38 20.35 24.17
C PRO A 223 5.50 19.30 24.06
N GLY A 224 5.33 18.31 23.18
CA GLY A 224 6.30 17.25 22.89
C GLY A 224 7.23 17.53 21.71
N GLN A 225 7.56 18.79 21.41
CA GLN A 225 8.36 19.17 20.23
C GLN A 225 9.69 18.41 20.11
N GLU A 226 10.38 18.13 21.22
CA GLU A 226 11.65 17.39 21.21
C GLU A 226 11.46 15.94 20.72
N ALA A 227 10.41 15.27 21.18
CA ALA A 227 10.06 13.93 20.72
C ALA A 227 9.65 13.92 19.23
N ILE A 228 8.88 14.93 18.81
CA ILE A 228 8.51 15.11 17.39
C ILE A 228 9.75 15.28 16.52
N ALA A 229 10.71 16.11 16.93
CA ALA A 229 11.95 16.33 16.20
C ALA A 229 12.81 15.06 16.13
N GLY A 230 12.87 14.29 17.22
CA GLY A 230 13.56 12.99 17.26
C GLY A 230 12.95 11.98 16.30
N LEU A 231 11.64 11.76 16.37
CA LEU A 231 10.90 10.87 15.47
C LEU A 231 11.00 11.29 13.99
N TYR A 232 10.98 12.59 13.72
CA TYR A 232 11.18 13.12 12.37
C TYR A 232 12.60 12.87 11.84
N GLY A 233 13.61 13.02 12.69
CA GLY A 233 15.00 12.72 12.35
C GLY A 233 15.19 11.26 11.92
N GLU A 234 14.50 10.31 12.57
CA GLU A 234 14.57 8.89 12.22
C GLU A 234 13.98 8.58 10.83
N VAL A 235 12.92 9.29 10.40
CA VAL A 235 12.40 9.17 9.03
C VAL A 235 13.47 9.60 8.02
N GLY A 236 14.16 10.72 8.28
CA GLY A 236 15.26 11.18 7.43
C GLY A 236 16.43 10.19 7.39
N ALA A 237 16.76 9.57 8.52
CA ALA A 237 17.81 8.55 8.61
C ALA A 237 17.46 7.29 7.80
N LEU A 238 16.20 6.83 7.82
CA LEU A 238 15.76 5.68 7.02
C LEU A 238 15.90 5.93 5.52
N ILE A 239 15.54 7.13 5.04
CA ILE A 239 15.65 7.46 3.62
C ILE A 239 17.12 7.53 3.18
N ALA A 240 17.99 8.12 4.01
CA ALA A 240 19.41 8.25 3.70
C ALA A 240 20.18 6.92 3.64
N ILE A 241 19.59 5.81 4.12
CA ILE A 241 20.16 4.46 4.03
C ILE A 241 19.78 3.80 2.69
N ASP A 242 18.70 4.23 2.06
CA ASP A 242 18.13 3.65 0.84
C ASP A 242 18.66 4.31 -0.46
N ASP A 243 19.19 5.54 -0.37
CA ASP A 243 19.87 6.29 -1.45
C ASP A 243 21.36 5.90 -1.62
#